data_AF-A0A1V5NUP5-F1
#
_entry.id   AF-A0A1V5NUP5-F1
#
_cell.length_a   1.000
_cell.length_b   1.000
_cell.length_c   1.000
_cell.angle_alpha   90.00
_cell.angle_beta   90.00
_cell.angle_gamma   90.00
#
_symmetry.space_group_name_H-M   'P 1'
#
loop_
_entity.id
_entity.type
_entity.pdbx_description
1 polymer ?
#
loop_
_entity_poly.entity_id
_entity_poly.type
_entity_poly.pdbx_seq_one_letter_code
_entity_poly.pdbx_strand_id
1 'polypeptide(L)'
;MVSYNGIGAAAAERFWPGIFLGLAALWGAGKGIACLIKKGYLESLYKMNIIIKSGGAEVNVKALLDTGSSLKDPLTRRPVIVVEYAVLKPLLPGEVQLCFEKDGEPDVWGFLGSLSGNRSASRYSAVPFQSLGNVNGLMIGFRPDEVFIERHGCPIRAGKVVIAIYNKKLDPDGGYNALLSTELLAPVS
;
A
#
# COMPACT_ATOMS: atom_id res chain seq x y z
N MET A 1 65.13 30.30 -32.66
CA MET A 1 64.53 29.73 -31.43
C MET A 1 63.08 30.16 -31.38
N VAL A 2 62.14 29.28 -31.74
CA VAL A 2 60.70 29.56 -31.68
C VAL A 2 60.23 29.25 -30.26
N SER A 3 59.63 30.24 -29.61
CA SER A 3 59.20 30.18 -28.21
C SER A 3 57.97 29.28 -28.05
N TYR A 4 58.14 28.11 -27.41
CA TYR A 4 57.08 27.14 -27.11
C TYR A 4 56.18 27.55 -25.93
N ASN A 5 56.49 28.66 -25.24
CA ASN A 5 55.87 29.00 -23.94
C ASN A 5 54.46 29.61 -24.03
N GLY A 6 53.98 30.02 -25.21
CA GLY A 6 52.67 30.67 -25.36
C GLY A 6 51.48 29.73 -25.55
N ILE A 7 51.70 28.55 -26.15
CA ILE A 7 50.62 27.65 -26.57
C ILE A 7 50.15 26.75 -25.41
N GLY A 8 51.05 26.35 -24.51
CA GLY A 8 50.72 25.52 -23.35
C GLY A 8 49.90 26.25 -22.27
N ALA A 9 50.17 27.54 -22.06
CA ALA A 9 49.48 28.34 -21.04
C ALA A 9 48.01 28.63 -21.41
N ALA A 10 47.76 28.99 -22.67
CA ALA A 10 46.40 29.24 -23.17
C ALA A 10 45.55 27.95 -23.22
N ALA A 11 46.17 26.79 -23.44
CA ALA A 11 45.50 25.49 -23.37
C ALA A 11 45.13 25.14 -21.92
N ALA A 12 46.01 25.39 -20.95
CA ALA A 12 45.78 25.07 -19.53
C ALA A 12 44.66 25.92 -18.90
N GLU A 13 44.56 27.21 -19.23
CA GLU A 13 43.51 28.10 -18.69
C GLU A 13 42.09 27.71 -19.12
N ARG A 14 41.94 27.11 -20.31
CA ARG A 14 40.64 26.70 -20.84
C ARG A 14 40.30 25.23 -20.56
N PHE A 15 41.30 24.41 -20.24
CA PHE A 15 41.16 22.97 -20.02
C PHE A 15 40.41 22.64 -18.72
N TRP A 16 40.82 23.23 -17.59
CA TRP A 16 40.23 22.97 -16.29
C TRP A 16 38.75 23.40 -16.19
N PRO A 17 38.35 24.60 -16.63
CA PRO A 17 36.93 24.99 -16.64
C PRO A 17 36.06 24.03 -17.46
N GLY A 18 36.57 23.52 -18.59
CA GLY A 18 35.87 22.56 -19.43
C GLY A 18 35.62 21.21 -18.73
N ILE A 19 36.60 20.70 -17.98
CA ILE A 19 36.46 19.48 -17.18
C ILE A 19 35.41 19.66 -16.08
N PHE A 20 35.46 20.78 -15.35
CA PHE A 20 34.47 21.06 -14.30
C PHE A 20 33.05 21.19 -14.87
N LEU A 21 32.90 21.84 -16.03
CA LEU A 21 31.60 21.94 -16.71
C LEU A 21 31.07 20.58 -17.17
N GLY A 22 31.96 19.74 -17.71
CA GLY A 22 31.63 18.36 -18.12
C GLY A 22 31.22 17.48 -16.92
N LEU A 23 31.95 17.55 -15.81
CA LEU A 23 31.61 16.83 -14.58
C LEU A 23 30.28 17.30 -13.97
N ALA A 24 30.03 18.61 -13.95
CA ALA A 24 28.77 19.17 -13.47
C ALA A 24 27.58 18.73 -14.34
N ALA A 25 27.75 18.74 -15.67
CA ALA A 25 26.74 18.25 -16.61
C ALA A 25 26.48 16.75 -16.44
N LEU A 26 27.53 15.94 -16.28
CA LEU A 26 27.43 14.50 -16.04
C LEU A 26 26.72 14.20 -14.71
N TRP A 27 27.05 14.94 -13.65
CA TRP A 27 26.41 14.81 -12.35
C TRP A 27 24.93 15.20 -12.37
N GLY A 28 24.59 16.30 -13.07
CA GLY A 28 23.22 16.73 -13.29
C GLY A 28 22.40 15.71 -14.07
N ALA A 29 22.95 15.20 -15.18
CA ALA A 29 22.32 14.15 -15.98
C ALA A 29 22.14 12.85 -15.18
N GLY A 30 23.14 12.44 -14.41
CA GLY A 30 23.07 11.26 -13.53
C GLY A 30 21.98 11.39 -12.46
N LYS A 31 21.86 12.56 -11.82
CA LYS A 31 20.77 12.83 -10.87
C LYS A 31 19.40 12.85 -11.54
N GLY A 32 19.31 13.39 -12.75
CA GLY A 32 18.07 13.39 -13.56
C GLY A 32 17.60 11.96 -13.87
N ILE A 33 18.50 11.13 -14.39
CA ILE A 33 18.23 9.71 -14.69
C ILE A 33 17.89 8.94 -13.41
N ALA A 34 18.64 9.13 -12.32
CA ALA A 34 18.37 8.46 -11.05
C ALA A 34 17.01 8.87 -10.44
N CYS A 35 16.61 10.14 -10.58
CA CYS A 35 15.31 10.63 -10.14
C CYS A 35 14.16 10.00 -10.94
N LEU A 36 14.31 9.90 -12.27
CA LEU A 36 13.31 9.27 -13.14
C LEU A 36 13.15 7.78 -12.86
N ILE A 37 14.25 7.06 -12.60
CA ILE A 37 14.21 5.63 -12.30
C ILE A 37 13.60 5.35 -10.92
N LYS A 38 13.98 6.12 -9.88
CA LYS A 38 13.53 5.89 -8.50
C LYS A 38 12.01 6.04 -8.33
N LYS A 39 11.38 6.97 -9.03
CA LYS A 39 9.99 7.35 -8.76
C LYS A 39 8.95 6.35 -9.30
N GLY A 40 9.28 5.58 -10.34
CA GLY A 40 8.34 4.64 -10.97
C GLY A 40 8.65 3.17 -10.78
N TYR A 41 9.94 2.79 -10.71
CA TYR A 41 10.33 1.39 -10.74
C TYR A 41 10.15 0.69 -9.38
N LEU A 42 10.59 1.33 -8.30
CA LEU A 42 10.60 0.71 -6.97
C LEU A 42 9.17 0.52 -6.42
N GLU A 43 8.29 1.50 -6.65
CA GLU A 43 6.88 1.46 -6.24
C GLU A 43 6.07 0.34 -6.93
N SER A 44 6.48 -0.09 -8.12
CA SER A 44 5.81 -1.18 -8.84
C SER A 44 6.13 -2.56 -8.26
N LEU A 45 7.32 -2.73 -7.66
CA LEU A 45 7.80 -4.02 -7.17
C LEU A 45 7.09 -4.49 -5.89
N TYR A 46 6.48 -3.55 -5.16
CA TYR A 46 5.79 -3.83 -3.90
C TYR A 46 4.27 -3.89 -4.06
N LYS A 47 3.75 -3.86 -5.29
CA LYS A 47 2.32 -3.95 -5.56
C LYS A 47 1.94 -5.36 -5.98
N MET A 48 0.85 -5.88 -5.41
CA MET A 48 0.33 -7.21 -5.69
C MET A 48 -1.18 -7.14 -5.90
N ASN A 49 -1.71 -7.94 -6.83
CA ASN A 49 -3.15 -8.10 -6.94
C ASN A 49 -3.63 -9.11 -5.90
N ILE A 50 -4.76 -8.80 -5.27
CA ILE A 50 -5.43 -9.66 -4.31
C ILE A 50 -6.88 -9.85 -4.76
N ILE A 51 -7.34 -11.10 -4.77
CA ILE A 51 -8.73 -11.44 -5.04
C ILE A 51 -9.37 -11.78 -3.69
N ILE A 52 -10.43 -11.05 -3.34
CA ILE A 52 -11.20 -11.26 -2.11
C ILE A 52 -12.56 -11.81 -2.53
N LYS A 53 -12.98 -12.94 -1.94
CA LYS A 53 -14.27 -13.57 -2.22
C LYS A 53 -15.14 -13.66 -0.97
N SER A 54 -16.41 -13.33 -1.12
CA SER A 54 -17.40 -13.45 -0.06
C SER A 54 -18.81 -13.56 -0.61
N GLY A 55 -19.60 -14.52 -0.11
CA GLY A 55 -21.02 -14.61 -0.40
C GLY A 55 -21.34 -14.82 -1.88
N GLY A 56 -20.43 -15.45 -2.63
CA GLY A 56 -20.54 -15.66 -4.08
C GLY A 56 -20.12 -14.47 -4.95
N ALA A 57 -19.75 -13.34 -4.35
CA ALA A 57 -19.17 -12.20 -5.05
C ALA A 57 -17.64 -12.15 -4.85
N GLU A 58 -16.94 -11.47 -5.75
CA GLU A 58 -15.50 -11.24 -5.64
C GLU A 58 -15.11 -9.83 -6.09
N VAL A 59 -14.01 -9.33 -5.53
CA VAL A 59 -13.37 -8.08 -5.95
C VAL A 59 -11.87 -8.30 -6.11
N ASN A 60 -11.28 -7.58 -7.06
CA ASN A 60 -9.84 -7.54 -7.27
C ASN A 60 -9.30 -6.20 -6.77
N VAL A 61 -8.32 -6.25 -5.87
CA VAL A 61 -7.71 -5.08 -5.23
C VAL A 61 -6.21 -5.06 -5.51
N LYS A 62 -5.65 -3.86 -5.66
CA LYS A 62 -4.20 -3.66 -5.78
C LYS A 62 -3.67 -3.30 -4.40
N ALA A 63 -2.89 -4.20 -3.82
CA ALA A 63 -2.30 -4.01 -2.51
C ALA A 63 -0.86 -3.56 -2.61
N LEU A 64 -0.49 -2.56 -1.80
CA LEU A 64 0.90 -2.22 -1.52
C LEU A 64 1.39 -3.08 -0.35
N LEU A 65 2.58 -3.66 -0.49
CA LEU A 65 3.25 -4.38 0.58
C LEU A 65 3.71 -3.38 1.65
N ASP A 66 3.16 -3.52 2.84
CA ASP A 66 3.47 -2.70 3.99
C ASP A 66 4.32 -3.51 4.99
N THR A 67 5.60 -3.14 5.09
CA THR A 67 6.55 -3.75 6.03
C THR A 67 6.38 -3.21 7.45
N GLY A 68 5.70 -2.08 7.63
CA GLY A 68 5.50 -1.43 8.93
C GLY A 68 4.24 -1.88 9.66
N SER A 69 3.26 -2.44 8.94
CA SER A 69 2.03 -2.93 9.54
C SER A 69 2.20 -4.32 10.17
N SER A 70 2.06 -4.35 11.49
CA SER A 70 1.90 -5.57 12.30
C SER A 70 0.46 -5.74 12.78
N LEU A 71 -0.51 -5.22 12.01
CA LEU A 71 -1.93 -5.26 12.38
C LEU A 71 -2.44 -6.70 12.48
N LYS A 72 -3.05 -7.00 13.62
CA LYS A 72 -3.65 -8.30 13.92
C LYS A 72 -5.03 -8.10 14.48
N ASP A 73 -5.95 -9.00 14.11
CA ASP A 73 -7.25 -9.09 14.76
C ASP A 73 -7.06 -9.40 16.26
N PRO A 74 -7.58 -8.59 17.19
CA PRO A 74 -7.26 -8.73 18.61
C PRO A 74 -7.79 -10.05 19.19
N LEU A 75 -8.87 -10.58 18.64
CA LEU A 75 -9.50 -11.81 19.11
C LEU A 75 -8.85 -13.06 18.54
N THR A 76 -8.65 -13.11 17.22
CA THR A 76 -8.16 -14.33 16.54
C THR A 76 -6.66 -14.31 16.25
N ARG A 77 -5.98 -13.19 16.49
CA ARG A 77 -4.56 -12.95 16.15
C ARG A 77 -4.23 -13.13 14.67
N ARG A 78 -5.25 -13.21 13.81
CA ARG A 78 -5.10 -13.33 12.37
C ARG A 78 -4.47 -12.06 11.78
N PRO A 79 -3.65 -12.21 10.73
CA PRO A 79 -3.12 -11.07 9.98
C PRO A 79 -4.26 -10.26 9.35
N VAL A 80 -4.04 -8.95 9.27
CA VAL A 80 -4.99 -7.98 8.72
C VAL A 80 -4.49 -7.44 7.38
N ILE A 81 -5.39 -7.37 6.40
CA ILE A 81 -5.21 -6.59 5.16
C ILE A 81 -6.11 -5.37 5.27
N VAL A 82 -5.57 -4.17 5.10
CA VAL A 82 -6.38 -2.95 5.08
C VAL A 82 -6.86 -2.72 3.66
N VAL A 83 -8.16 -2.51 3.44
CA VAL A 83 -8.75 -2.34 2.10
C VAL A 83 -9.72 -1.17 2.12
N GLU A 84 -9.67 -0.34 1.08
CA GLU A 84 -10.61 0.78 0.92
C GLU A 84 -12.06 0.30 0.81
N TYR A 85 -12.96 0.97 1.53
CA TYR A 85 -14.40 0.72 1.48
C TYR A 85 -14.95 0.79 0.06
N ALA A 86 -14.50 1.76 -0.73
CA ALA A 86 -15.01 2.02 -2.08
C ALA A 86 -14.91 0.79 -2.99
N VAL A 87 -13.85 -0.01 -2.86
CA VAL A 87 -13.64 -1.22 -3.67
C VAL A 87 -14.28 -2.44 -3.03
N LEU A 88 -14.36 -2.49 -1.70
CA LEU A 88 -14.93 -3.61 -0.98
C LEU A 88 -16.46 -3.61 -0.95
N LYS A 89 -17.10 -2.45 -1.16
CA LYS A 89 -18.55 -2.23 -1.10
C LYS A 89 -19.40 -3.36 -1.72
N PRO A 90 -19.10 -3.91 -2.92
CA PRO A 90 -19.88 -4.99 -3.53
C PRO A 90 -19.93 -6.29 -2.72
N LEU A 91 -18.95 -6.54 -1.85
CA LEU A 91 -18.89 -7.73 -0.98
C LEU A 91 -19.62 -7.55 0.35
N LEU A 92 -19.97 -6.32 0.69
CA LEU A 92 -20.50 -5.98 2.01
C LEU A 92 -22.02 -6.00 2.01
N PRO A 93 -22.67 -6.58 3.03
CA PRO A 93 -24.11 -6.44 3.23
C PRO A 93 -24.53 -4.97 3.34
N GLY A 94 -25.77 -4.67 2.93
CA GLY A 94 -26.31 -3.30 2.98
C GLY A 94 -26.22 -2.66 4.37
N GLU A 95 -26.41 -3.43 5.44
CA GLU A 95 -26.25 -2.99 6.83
C GLU A 95 -24.86 -2.39 7.10
N VAL A 96 -23.81 -3.00 6.55
CA VAL A 96 -22.43 -2.51 6.68
C VAL A 96 -22.23 -1.27 5.82
N GLN A 97 -22.76 -1.27 4.60
CA GLN A 97 -22.63 -0.11 3.69
C GLN A 97 -23.21 1.16 4.31
N LEU A 98 -24.37 1.05 4.99
CA LEU A 98 -25.00 2.16 5.70
C LEU A 98 -24.12 2.75 6.82
N CYS A 99 -23.18 1.99 7.39
CA CYS A 99 -22.24 2.52 8.39
C CYS A 99 -21.16 3.41 7.78
N PHE A 100 -20.81 3.19 6.51
CA PHE A 100 -19.77 3.94 5.80
C PHE A 100 -20.33 5.10 4.98
N GLU A 101 -21.62 5.07 4.65
CA GLU A 101 -22.27 6.10 3.82
C GLU A 101 -22.90 7.24 4.65
N LYS A 102 -22.94 7.10 5.98
CA LYS A 102 -23.31 8.19 6.87
C LYS A 102 -22.20 9.23 6.92
N ASP A 103 -22.59 10.50 7.06
CA ASP A 103 -21.63 11.58 7.26
C ASP A 103 -20.82 11.37 8.54
N GLY A 104 -19.48 11.37 8.41
CA GLY A 104 -18.54 11.25 9.53
C GLY A 104 -17.69 9.98 9.51
N GLU A 105 -17.03 9.71 10.64
CA GLU A 105 -16.27 8.48 10.84
C GLU A 105 -17.23 7.31 11.18
N PRO A 106 -17.00 6.08 10.70
CA PRO A 106 -17.88 4.96 10.97
C PRO A 106 -17.95 4.63 12.46
N ASP A 107 -19.17 4.51 13.00
CA ASP A 107 -19.38 4.05 14.38
C ASP A 107 -19.19 2.53 14.50
N VAL A 108 -17.95 2.13 14.77
CA VAL A 108 -17.54 0.72 14.91
C VAL A 108 -18.30 0.03 16.04
N TRP A 109 -18.48 0.68 17.19
CA TRP A 109 -19.12 0.08 18.35
C TRP A 109 -20.62 -0.05 18.16
N GLY A 110 -21.28 0.98 17.62
CA GLY A 110 -22.69 0.93 17.27
C GLY A 110 -23.00 -0.16 16.24
N PHE A 111 -22.13 -0.31 15.23
CA PHE A 111 -22.24 -1.39 14.24
C PHE A 111 -22.09 -2.79 14.86
N LEU A 112 -21.06 -3.01 15.68
CA LEU A 112 -20.87 -4.32 16.31
C LEU A 112 -22.00 -4.63 17.31
N GLY A 113 -22.55 -3.61 17.98
CA GLY A 113 -23.71 -3.74 18.84
C GLY A 113 -24.98 -4.16 18.09
N SER A 114 -25.23 -3.58 16.90
CA SER A 114 -26.41 -3.94 16.08
C SER A 114 -26.33 -5.37 15.54
N LEU A 115 -25.12 -5.91 15.37
CA LEU A 115 -24.91 -7.28 14.91
C LEU A 115 -25.13 -8.36 15.98
N SER A 116 -25.19 -8.01 17.26
CA SER A 116 -25.19 -8.97 18.40
C SER A 116 -26.27 -10.08 18.32
N GLY A 117 -27.35 -9.87 17.56
CA GLY A 117 -28.41 -10.87 17.33
C GLY A 117 -28.30 -11.69 16.03
N ASN A 118 -27.37 -11.38 15.13
CA ASN A 118 -27.29 -11.97 13.80
C ASN A 118 -26.19 -13.04 13.69
N ARG A 119 -26.44 -14.14 12.96
CA ARG A 119 -25.43 -15.19 12.66
C ARG A 119 -24.17 -14.63 11.98
N SER A 120 -24.28 -13.50 11.29
CA SER A 120 -23.18 -12.79 10.63
C SER A 120 -22.24 -12.04 11.57
N ALA A 121 -22.57 -11.88 12.87
CA ALA A 121 -21.74 -11.17 13.84
C ALA A 121 -20.32 -11.73 13.95
N SER A 122 -20.18 -13.05 13.85
CA SER A 122 -18.90 -13.75 13.90
C SER A 122 -17.94 -13.39 12.75
N ARG A 123 -18.45 -12.80 11.65
CA ARG A 123 -17.64 -12.36 10.52
C ARG A 123 -17.06 -10.97 10.69
N TYR A 124 -17.45 -10.23 11.73
CA TYR A 124 -16.95 -8.88 11.97
C TYR A 124 -16.12 -8.79 13.25
N SER A 125 -15.24 -7.80 13.33
CA SER A 125 -14.47 -7.47 14.54
C SER A 125 -14.09 -5.99 14.56
N ALA A 126 -13.65 -5.50 15.72
CA ALA A 126 -12.99 -4.21 15.82
C ALA A 126 -11.47 -4.42 15.67
N VAL A 127 -10.87 -3.79 14.67
CA VAL A 127 -9.42 -3.84 14.44
C VAL A 127 -8.80 -2.52 14.86
N PRO A 128 -7.96 -2.50 15.90
CA PRO A 128 -7.27 -1.28 16.31
C PRO A 128 -6.22 -0.89 15.28
N PHE A 129 -6.11 0.41 15.02
CA PHE A 129 -5.07 0.98 14.16
C PHE A 129 -4.54 2.29 14.71
N GLN A 130 -3.34 2.65 14.28
CA GLN A 130 -2.70 3.91 14.61
C GLN A 130 -2.35 4.62 13.31
N SER A 131 -2.69 5.90 13.21
CA SER A 131 -2.32 6.76 12.09
C SER A 131 -1.89 8.14 12.58
N LEU A 132 -1.21 8.90 11.73
CA LEU A 132 -0.91 10.30 12.01
C LEU A 132 -2.23 11.05 12.26
N GLY A 133 -2.41 11.56 13.48
CA GLY A 133 -3.65 12.23 13.93
C GLY A 133 -4.70 11.34 14.58
N ASN A 134 -4.53 10.01 14.64
CA ASN A 134 -5.44 9.10 15.34
C ASN A 134 -4.67 8.02 16.12
N VAL A 135 -4.49 8.27 17.42
CA VAL A 135 -3.66 7.44 18.31
C VAL A 135 -4.39 6.17 18.78
N ASN A 136 -5.72 6.12 18.66
CA ASN A 136 -6.56 4.99 19.08
C ASN A 136 -7.71 4.74 18.10
N GLY A 137 -7.38 4.62 16.82
CA GLY A 137 -8.37 4.38 15.78
C GLY A 137 -8.92 2.96 15.83
N LEU A 138 -10.19 2.78 15.42
CA LEU A 138 -10.80 1.47 15.20
C LEU A 138 -11.32 1.37 13.76
N MET A 139 -11.11 0.22 13.13
CA MET A 139 -11.71 -0.16 11.87
C MET A 139 -12.67 -1.33 12.07
N ILE A 140 -13.68 -1.41 11.22
CA ILE A 140 -14.48 -2.63 11.10
C ILE A 140 -13.64 -3.66 10.34
N GLY A 141 -13.32 -4.76 11.01
CA GLY A 141 -12.75 -5.96 10.42
C GLY A 141 -13.84 -6.85 9.85
N PHE A 142 -13.58 -7.45 8.70
CA PHE A 142 -14.47 -8.33 7.97
C PHE A 142 -13.71 -9.62 7.61
N ARG A 143 -14.31 -10.79 7.88
CA ARG A 143 -13.75 -12.11 7.59
C ARG A 143 -14.35 -12.64 6.28
N PRO A 144 -13.62 -12.55 5.15
CA PRO A 144 -14.09 -13.08 3.87
C PRO A 144 -14.07 -14.61 3.87
N ASP A 145 -14.71 -15.20 2.87
CA ASP A 145 -14.73 -16.66 2.69
C ASP A 145 -13.35 -17.12 2.17
N GLU A 146 -12.78 -16.40 1.21
CA GLU A 146 -11.47 -16.71 0.62
C GLU A 146 -10.70 -15.45 0.22
N VAL A 147 -9.37 -15.54 0.29
CA VAL A 147 -8.46 -14.50 -0.22
C VAL A 147 -7.35 -15.18 -1.00
N PHE A 148 -7.03 -14.63 -2.17
CA PHE A 148 -5.93 -15.09 -3.02
C PHE A 148 -4.97 -13.93 -3.26
N ILE A 149 -3.68 -14.18 -3.10
CA ILE A 149 -2.61 -13.21 -3.36
C ILE A 149 -1.89 -13.68 -4.61
N GLU A 150 -1.86 -12.83 -5.64
CA GLU A 150 -1.13 -13.14 -6.88
C GLU A 150 0.37 -13.01 -6.66
N ARG A 151 1.11 -14.10 -6.89
CA ARG A 151 2.58 -14.12 -6.87
C ARG A 151 3.12 -14.79 -8.11
N HIS A 152 4.04 -14.10 -8.81
CA HIS A 152 4.66 -14.61 -10.03
C HIS A 152 3.64 -15.10 -11.09
N GLY A 153 2.48 -14.44 -11.19
CA GLY A 153 1.40 -14.81 -12.11
C GLY A 153 0.51 -15.96 -11.64
N CYS A 154 0.74 -16.49 -10.43
CA CYS A 154 -0.06 -17.57 -9.85
C CYS A 154 -0.86 -17.05 -8.64
N PRO A 155 -2.19 -17.24 -8.59
CA PRO A 155 -2.97 -16.92 -7.41
C PRO A 155 -2.72 -17.96 -6.32
N ILE A 156 -2.16 -17.52 -5.18
CA ILE A 156 -1.92 -18.37 -4.02
C ILE A 156 -3.00 -18.06 -2.98
N ARG A 157 -3.70 -19.09 -2.51
CA ARG A 157 -4.68 -18.95 -1.43
C ARG A 157 -3.99 -18.49 -0.16
N ALA A 158 -4.42 -17.36 0.38
CA ALA A 158 -3.98 -16.90 1.69
C ALA A 158 -4.64 -17.73 2.80
N GLY A 159 -3.98 -17.79 3.96
CA GLY A 159 -4.57 -18.39 5.17
C GLY A 159 -5.78 -17.61 5.69
N LYS A 160 -6.20 -17.88 6.92
CA LYS A 160 -7.30 -17.13 7.54
C LYS A 160 -6.88 -15.68 7.80
N VAL A 161 -7.45 -14.73 7.07
CA VAL A 161 -7.17 -13.30 7.19
C VAL A 161 -8.38 -12.51 7.68
N VAL A 162 -8.14 -11.28 8.13
CA VAL A 162 -9.19 -10.28 8.37
C VAL A 162 -8.95 -9.10 7.43
N ILE A 163 -10.01 -8.62 6.77
CA ILE A 163 -9.98 -7.41 5.96
C ILE A 163 -10.44 -6.25 6.84
N ALA A 164 -9.57 -5.30 7.16
CA ALA A 164 -9.95 -4.07 7.83
C ALA A 164 -10.44 -3.04 6.80
N ILE A 165 -11.65 -2.54 6.98
CA ILE A 165 -12.29 -1.64 6.03
C ILE A 165 -11.90 -0.21 6.36
N TYR A 166 -11.21 0.44 5.42
CA TYR A 166 -10.75 1.83 5.54
C TYR A 166 -11.64 2.77 4.74
N ASN A 167 -12.21 3.82 5.37
CA ASN A 167 -13.19 4.68 4.68
C ASN A 167 -12.56 5.72 3.73
N LYS A 168 -11.24 5.95 3.83
CA LYS A 168 -10.52 6.97 3.05
C LYS A 168 -9.70 6.33 1.95
N LYS A 169 -9.12 7.17 1.08
CA LYS A 169 -8.12 6.72 0.11
C LYS A 169 -6.78 6.45 0.80
N LEU A 170 -6.17 5.31 0.49
CA LEU A 170 -4.81 4.94 0.87
C LEU A 170 -3.77 5.58 -0.05
N ASP A 171 -4.11 5.72 -1.34
CA ASP A 171 -3.30 6.42 -2.33
C ASP A 171 -4.12 7.53 -3.00
N PRO A 172 -3.75 8.81 -2.85
CA PRO A 172 -4.42 9.92 -3.55
C PRO A 172 -4.47 9.71 -5.07
N ASP A 173 -3.43 9.11 -5.64
CA ASP A 173 -3.28 8.87 -7.07
C ASP A 173 -3.95 7.56 -7.55
N GLY A 174 -4.47 6.74 -6.62
CA GLY A 174 -5.19 5.50 -6.92
C GLY A 174 -4.33 4.36 -7.47
N GLY A 175 -3.01 4.41 -7.26
CA GLY A 175 -2.07 3.37 -7.65
C GLY A 175 -2.15 2.09 -6.81
N TYR A 176 -2.79 2.13 -5.64
CA TYR A 176 -3.18 0.99 -4.82
C TYR A 176 -4.39 1.35 -3.94
N ASN A 177 -5.12 0.35 -3.48
CA ASN A 177 -6.34 0.48 -2.67
C ASN A 177 -6.40 -0.55 -1.52
N ALA A 178 -5.27 -1.18 -1.23
CA ALA A 178 -5.09 -2.06 -0.09
C ALA A 178 -3.66 -1.99 0.46
N LEU A 179 -3.49 -2.32 1.74
CA LEU A 179 -2.20 -2.54 2.39
C LEU A 179 -2.11 -4.00 2.84
N LEU A 180 -1.06 -4.68 2.37
CA LEU A 180 -0.78 -6.08 2.66
C LEU A 180 0.41 -6.18 3.62
N SER A 181 0.23 -6.84 4.77
CA SER A 181 1.37 -7.12 5.67
C SER A 181 2.28 -8.21 5.09
N THR A 182 3.59 -8.05 5.28
CA THR A 182 4.60 -9.05 4.90
C THR A 182 4.43 -10.42 5.55
N GLU A 183 3.74 -10.52 6.70
CA GLU A 183 3.45 -11.80 7.35
C GLU A 183 2.60 -12.72 6.46
N LEU A 184 1.76 -12.14 5.61
CA LEU A 184 0.96 -12.87 4.62
C LEU A 184 1.79 -13.37 3.42
N LEU A 185 3.05 -12.94 3.33
CA LEU A 185 3.98 -13.44 2.34
C LEU A 185 4.70 -14.72 2.77
N ALA A 186 4.72 -15.06 4.06
CA ALA A 186 5.37 -16.28 4.53
C ALA A 186 4.64 -17.54 4.03
N PRO A 187 5.35 -18.65 3.75
CA PRO A 187 4.72 -19.94 3.49
C PRO A 187 3.86 -20.33 4.70
N VAL A 188 2.66 -20.87 4.45
CA VAL A 188 1.82 -21.43 5.51
C VAL A 188 2.50 -22.73 5.97
N SER A 189 3.13 -22.72 7.15
CA SER A 189 3.75 -23.88 7.80
C SER A 189 2.72 -24.80 8.43
#